data_AF-A0A520BGB4-F1
#
_entry.id   AF-A0A520BGB4-F1
#
_cell.length_a   1.000
_cell.length_b   1.000
_cell.length_c   1.000
_cell.angle_alpha   90.00
_cell.angle_beta   90.00
_cell.angle_gamma   90.00
#
_symmetry.space_group_name_H-M   'P 1'
#
loop_
_entity.id
_entity.type
_entity.pdbx_description
1 polymer ?
#
loop_
_entity_poly.entity_id
_entity_poly.type
_entity_poly.pdbx_seq_one_letter_code
_entity_poly.pdbx_strand_id
1 'polypeptide(L)'
;MKIKHIILIVLLNCMAFNLHAQKVDVDKLLKQALHETNVTKNYPKAKTLAKKGLKISPNYTDIRLLLGRLYRLTDQPDSARLEFAKVLAKEPTNADALNYLKSLDNAQEADEIASLKNRVSITYNPTFFEREGKNNWNLLNVYYARLTKYGTILGRINYANRSYADGLQYELEAYPKHKTNNYWV
;
A
#
# COMPACT_ATOMS: atom_id res chain seq x y z
N MET A 1 30.18 -57.05 33.32
CA MET A 1 28.95 -56.58 32.64
C MET A 1 28.29 -55.32 33.23
N LYS A 2 28.68 -54.82 34.43
CA LYS A 2 27.96 -53.72 35.10
C LYS A 2 28.23 -52.31 34.53
N ILE A 3 29.40 -52.07 33.92
CA ILE A 3 29.80 -50.72 33.43
C ILE A 3 29.06 -50.32 32.15
N LYS A 4 28.78 -51.26 31.22
CA LYS A 4 28.03 -50.97 29.98
C LYS A 4 26.58 -50.53 30.26
N HIS A 5 25.98 -51.00 31.34
CA HIS A 5 24.62 -50.65 31.73
C HIS A 5 24.54 -49.25 32.37
N ILE A 6 25.58 -48.84 33.10
CA ILE A 6 25.63 -47.50 33.72
C ILE A 6 25.80 -46.41 32.65
N ILE A 7 26.63 -46.66 31.62
CA ILE A 7 26.81 -45.73 30.50
C ILE A 7 25.51 -45.54 29.70
N LEU A 8 24.73 -46.62 29.50
CA LEU A 8 23.45 -46.56 28.79
C LEU A 8 22.39 -45.75 29.56
N ILE A 9 22.36 -45.85 30.89
CA ILE A 9 21.40 -45.11 31.75
C ILE A 9 21.74 -43.62 31.82
N VAL A 10 23.03 -43.26 31.80
CA VAL A 10 23.48 -41.86 31.77
C VAL A 10 23.20 -41.22 30.40
N LEU A 11 23.39 -41.95 29.30
CA LEU A 11 23.02 -41.49 27.96
C LEU A 11 21.50 -41.31 27.78
N LEU A 12 20.69 -42.17 28.40
CA LEU A 12 19.22 -42.06 28.36
C LEU A 12 18.70 -40.86 29.18
N ASN A 13 19.38 -40.49 30.28
CA ASN A 13 19.02 -39.32 31.09
C ASN A 13 19.42 -37.98 30.45
N CYS A 14 20.45 -37.94 29.61
CA CYS A 14 20.82 -36.73 28.87
C CYS A 14 19.82 -36.35 27.75
N MET A 15 18.96 -37.27 27.30
CA MET A 15 17.90 -36.95 26.32
C MET A 15 16.61 -36.39 26.96
N ALA A 16 16.45 -36.50 28.29
CA ALA A 16 15.22 -36.08 28.96
C ALA A 16 15.19 -34.59 29.37
N PHE A 17 16.33 -33.89 29.32
CA PHE A 17 16.43 -32.48 29.68
C PHE A 17 16.72 -31.64 28.44
N ASN A 18 15.70 -31.32 27.64
CA ASN A 18 15.57 -30.07 26.87
C ASN A 18 14.28 -30.03 26.03
N LEU A 19 13.13 -30.41 26.60
CA LEU A 19 11.83 -29.96 26.10
C LEU A 19 11.24 -28.92 27.06
N HIS A 20 11.95 -27.82 27.28
CA HIS A 20 11.24 -26.58 27.57
C HIS A 20 10.60 -26.12 26.26
N ALA A 21 9.37 -26.56 26.00
CA ALA A 21 8.52 -25.94 25.00
C ALA A 21 8.34 -24.46 25.40
N GLN A 22 9.20 -23.58 24.90
CA GLN A 22 9.04 -22.14 25.06
C GLN A 22 7.69 -21.80 24.45
N LYS A 23 6.70 -21.50 25.30
CA LYS A 23 5.41 -20.98 24.86
C LYS A 23 5.72 -19.66 24.16
N VAL A 24 5.77 -19.69 22.84
CA VAL A 24 6.13 -18.52 22.04
C VAL A 24 5.03 -17.49 22.25
N ASP A 25 5.38 -16.42 22.97
CA ASP A 25 4.49 -15.30 23.19
C ASP A 25 4.21 -14.60 21.85
N VAL A 26 2.96 -14.64 21.43
CA VAL A 26 2.51 -14.12 20.15
C VAL A 26 2.58 -12.58 20.15
N ASP A 27 2.42 -11.93 21.30
CA ASP A 27 2.56 -10.48 21.43
C ASP A 27 4.01 -10.05 21.26
N LYS A 28 4.95 -10.87 21.75
CA LYS A 28 6.37 -10.66 21.48
C LYS A 28 6.68 -10.77 19.99
N LEU A 29 6.08 -11.72 19.27
CA LEU A 29 6.23 -11.84 17.81
C LEU A 29 5.65 -10.61 17.09
N LEU A 30 4.49 -10.11 17.52
CA LEU A 30 3.89 -8.89 16.98
C LEU A 30 4.82 -7.69 17.18
N LYS A 31 5.34 -7.48 18.40
CA LYS A 31 6.28 -6.39 18.72
C LYS A 31 7.54 -6.47 17.87
N GLN A 32 8.12 -7.67 17.71
CA GLN A 32 9.29 -7.88 16.85
C GLN A 32 8.96 -7.59 15.38
N ALA A 33 7.83 -8.08 14.87
CA ALA A 33 7.42 -7.82 13.49
C ALA A 33 7.18 -6.32 13.25
N LEU A 34 6.58 -5.60 14.21
CA LEU A 34 6.40 -4.15 14.15
C LEU A 34 7.73 -3.41 14.17
N HIS A 35 8.68 -3.81 15.02
CA HIS A 35 10.03 -3.26 15.02
C HIS A 35 10.71 -3.45 13.67
N GLU A 36 10.65 -4.67 13.11
CA GLU A 36 11.23 -4.94 11.80
C GLU A 36 10.53 -4.15 10.66
N THR A 37 9.24 -3.89 10.80
CA THR A 37 8.46 -3.11 9.82
C THR A 37 8.75 -1.61 9.89
N ASN A 38 8.82 -1.05 11.10
CA ASN A 38 8.84 0.39 11.32
C ASN A 38 10.26 0.95 11.49
N VAL A 39 11.16 0.19 12.11
CA VAL A 39 12.52 0.63 12.46
C VAL A 39 13.54 0.12 11.45
N THR A 40 13.67 -1.21 11.32
CA THR A 40 14.72 -1.80 10.47
C THR A 40 14.34 -1.84 8.99
N LYS A 41 13.04 -1.70 8.68
CA LYS A 41 12.47 -1.85 7.32
C LYS A 41 12.76 -3.21 6.68
N ASN A 42 13.05 -4.24 7.49
CA ASN A 42 13.25 -5.60 7.02
C ASN A 42 11.90 -6.32 6.83
N TYR A 43 11.22 -6.00 5.73
CA TYR A 43 9.90 -6.56 5.42
C TYR A 43 9.89 -8.10 5.27
N PRO A 44 10.90 -8.77 4.66
CA PRO A 44 10.94 -10.23 4.61
C PRO A 44 10.94 -10.88 6.00
N LYS A 45 11.74 -10.35 6.94
CA LYS A 45 11.79 -10.82 8.31
C LYS A 45 10.49 -10.53 9.06
N ALA A 46 9.94 -9.32 8.91
CA ALA A 46 8.66 -8.94 9.49
C ALA A 46 7.52 -9.87 9.04
N LYS A 47 7.43 -10.19 7.73
CA LYS A 47 6.45 -11.16 7.20
C LYS A 47 6.63 -12.54 7.80
N THR A 48 7.88 -12.99 7.96
CA THR A 48 8.18 -14.30 8.56
C THR A 48 7.70 -14.36 10.02
N LEU A 49 7.97 -13.30 10.80
CA LEU A 49 7.50 -13.19 12.18
C LEU A 49 5.98 -13.13 12.28
N ALA A 50 5.32 -12.33 11.42
CA ALA A 50 3.86 -12.25 11.38
C ALA A 50 3.21 -13.60 11.01
N LYS A 51 3.73 -14.29 9.98
CA LYS A 51 3.27 -15.64 9.61
C LYS A 51 3.48 -16.65 10.74
N LYS A 52 4.60 -16.57 11.46
CA LYS A 52 4.83 -17.41 12.64
C LYS A 52 3.80 -17.14 13.73
N GLY A 53 3.47 -15.87 13.99
CA GLY A 53 2.42 -15.48 14.94
C GLY A 53 1.06 -16.05 14.55
N LEU A 54 0.67 -15.95 13.29
CA LEU A 54 -0.61 -16.50 12.79
C LEU A 54 -0.65 -18.03 12.77
N LYS A 55 0.48 -18.73 12.69
CA LYS A 55 0.52 -20.19 12.88
C LYS A 55 0.15 -20.59 14.32
N ILE A 56 0.53 -19.78 15.30
CA ILE A 56 0.25 -20.04 16.73
C ILE A 56 -1.16 -19.55 17.09
N SER A 57 -1.55 -18.38 16.59
CA SER A 57 -2.86 -17.78 16.82
C SER A 57 -3.49 -17.33 15.50
N PRO A 58 -4.18 -18.24 14.78
CA PRO A 58 -4.77 -17.94 13.48
C PRO A 58 -5.77 -16.79 13.51
N ASN A 59 -6.43 -16.53 14.62
CA ASN A 59 -7.46 -15.50 14.72
C ASN A 59 -6.95 -14.18 15.32
N TYR A 60 -5.63 -13.98 15.42
CA TYR A 60 -5.08 -12.76 15.98
C TYR A 60 -5.14 -11.61 14.98
N THR A 61 -6.09 -10.69 15.19
CA THR A 61 -6.42 -9.62 14.25
C THR A 61 -5.22 -8.71 13.96
N ASP A 62 -4.50 -8.26 14.99
CA ASP A 62 -3.42 -7.28 14.85
C ASP A 62 -2.25 -7.79 13.99
N ILE A 63 -1.86 -9.06 14.18
CA ILE A 63 -0.82 -9.68 13.33
C ILE A 63 -1.33 -9.83 11.89
N ARG A 64 -2.61 -10.15 11.71
CA ARG A 64 -3.20 -10.29 10.37
C ARG A 64 -3.25 -8.95 9.64
N LEU A 65 -3.66 -7.89 10.36
CA LEU A 65 -3.64 -6.51 9.87
C LEU A 65 -2.21 -6.08 9.49
N LEU A 66 -1.22 -6.38 10.35
CA LEU A 66 0.19 -6.13 10.05
C LEU A 66 0.67 -6.90 8.80
N LEU A 67 0.26 -8.15 8.63
CA LEU A 67 0.63 -8.94 7.46
C LEU A 67 0.04 -8.34 6.17
N GLY A 68 -1.21 -7.90 6.20
CA GLY A 68 -1.83 -7.15 5.10
C GLY A 68 -1.04 -5.86 4.77
N ARG A 69 -0.68 -5.08 5.80
CA ARG A 69 0.16 -3.88 5.63
C ARG A 69 1.52 -4.21 5.02
N LEU A 70 2.16 -5.29 5.45
CA LEU A 70 3.44 -5.75 4.90
C LEU A 70 3.34 -6.16 3.43
N TYR A 71 2.27 -6.83 3.03
CA TYR A 71 2.02 -7.15 1.62
C TYR A 71 1.85 -5.88 0.79
N ARG A 72 1.12 -4.89 1.27
CA ARG A 72 1.01 -3.57 0.60
C ARG A 72 2.36 -2.87 0.47
N LEU A 73 3.17 -2.86 1.54
CA LEU A 73 4.51 -2.23 1.54
C LEU A 73 5.52 -2.92 0.61
N THR A 74 5.19 -4.11 0.12
CA THR A 74 6.06 -4.92 -0.75
C THR A 74 5.38 -5.27 -2.06
N ASP A 75 4.50 -4.37 -2.50
CA ASP A 75 3.84 -4.37 -3.82
C ASP A 75 3.10 -5.68 -4.15
N GLN A 76 2.41 -6.23 -3.15
CA GLN A 76 1.59 -7.44 -3.27
C GLN A 76 0.14 -7.12 -2.90
N PRO A 77 -0.57 -6.31 -3.72
CA PRO A 77 -1.91 -5.81 -3.40
C PRO A 77 -2.92 -6.94 -3.20
N ASP A 78 -2.90 -7.99 -4.02
CA ASP A 78 -3.86 -9.12 -3.90
C ASP A 78 -3.73 -9.86 -2.57
N SER A 79 -2.49 -10.10 -2.14
CA SER A 79 -2.22 -10.72 -0.83
C SER A 79 -2.62 -9.80 0.31
N ALA A 80 -2.43 -8.48 0.15
CA ALA A 80 -2.86 -7.50 1.14
C ALA A 80 -4.39 -7.49 1.29
N ARG A 81 -5.13 -7.45 0.16
CA ARG A 81 -6.59 -7.52 0.12
C ARG A 81 -7.12 -8.74 0.84
N LEU A 82 -6.53 -9.91 0.57
CA LEU A 82 -6.94 -11.16 1.21
C LEU A 82 -6.80 -11.10 2.74
N GLU A 83 -5.69 -10.56 3.25
CA GLU A 83 -5.50 -10.46 4.70
C GLU A 83 -6.41 -9.42 5.36
N PHE A 84 -6.65 -8.28 4.71
CA PHE A 84 -7.62 -7.28 5.21
C PHE A 84 -9.06 -7.81 5.17
N ALA A 85 -9.45 -8.55 4.13
CA ALA A 85 -10.78 -9.17 4.06
C ALA A 85 -11.00 -10.17 5.20
N LYS A 86 -9.98 -10.95 5.58
CA LYS A 86 -10.03 -11.83 6.75
C LYS A 86 -10.14 -11.08 8.08
N VAL A 87 -9.52 -9.91 8.19
CA VAL A 87 -9.71 -9.02 9.36
C VAL A 87 -11.17 -8.56 9.42
N LEU A 88 -11.72 -8.06 8.32
CA LEU A 88 -13.11 -7.56 8.25
C LEU A 88 -14.16 -8.66 8.43
N ALA A 89 -13.86 -9.90 8.05
CA ALA A 89 -14.73 -11.04 8.32
C ALA A 89 -14.94 -11.28 9.83
N LYS A 90 -13.98 -10.89 10.67
CA LYS A 90 -14.06 -10.99 12.13
C LYS A 90 -14.47 -9.68 12.79
N GLU A 91 -13.95 -8.57 12.30
CA GLU A 91 -14.20 -7.22 12.79
C GLU A 91 -14.66 -6.32 11.65
N PRO A 92 -15.94 -6.35 11.27
CA PRO A 92 -16.45 -5.61 10.10
C PRO A 92 -16.26 -4.10 10.17
N THR A 93 -16.11 -3.55 11.38
CA THR A 93 -15.92 -2.12 11.64
C THR A 93 -14.46 -1.76 11.94
N ASN A 94 -13.49 -2.64 11.63
CA ASN A 94 -12.07 -2.35 11.83
C ASN A 94 -11.63 -1.23 10.87
N ALA A 95 -11.45 -0.02 11.42
CA ALA A 95 -11.17 1.18 10.65
C ALA A 95 -9.88 1.08 9.84
N ASP A 96 -8.83 0.46 10.40
CA ASP A 96 -7.55 0.30 9.70
C ASP A 96 -7.68 -0.58 8.47
N ALA A 97 -8.35 -1.73 8.59
CA ALA A 97 -8.55 -2.63 7.45
C ALA A 97 -9.41 -2.00 6.35
N LEU A 98 -10.47 -1.27 6.71
CA LEU A 98 -11.29 -0.51 5.76
C LEU A 98 -10.47 0.56 5.03
N ASN A 99 -9.67 1.33 5.78
CA ASN A 99 -8.81 2.36 5.22
C ASN A 99 -7.75 1.79 4.27
N TYR A 100 -7.15 0.65 4.62
CA TYR A 100 -6.18 0.00 3.74
C TYR A 100 -6.82 -0.54 2.46
N LEU A 101 -8.01 -1.15 2.51
CA LEU A 101 -8.71 -1.59 1.30
C LEU A 101 -9.07 -0.42 0.40
N LYS A 102 -9.65 0.64 0.96
CA LYS A 102 -9.96 1.87 0.20
C LYS A 102 -8.71 2.45 -0.46
N SER A 103 -7.58 2.45 0.24
CA SER A 103 -6.30 2.89 -0.33
C SER A 103 -5.83 2.00 -1.48
N LEU A 104 -6.05 0.69 -1.42
CA LEU A 104 -5.70 -0.24 -2.51
C LEU A 104 -6.63 -0.05 -3.72
N ASP A 105 -7.92 0.15 -3.49
CA ASP A 105 -8.90 0.42 -4.54
C ASP A 105 -8.57 1.72 -5.28
N ASN A 106 -8.31 2.80 -4.54
CA ASN A 106 -7.93 4.07 -5.13
C ASN A 106 -6.63 3.98 -5.96
N ALA A 107 -5.66 3.18 -5.50
CA ALA A 107 -4.40 2.98 -6.22
C ALA A 107 -4.63 2.20 -7.52
N GLN A 108 -5.42 1.14 -7.46
CA GLN A 108 -5.77 0.34 -8.64
C GLN A 108 -6.54 1.18 -9.68
N GLU A 109 -7.52 1.96 -9.24
CA GLU A 109 -8.26 2.87 -10.12
C GLU A 109 -7.33 3.90 -10.78
N ALA A 110 -6.39 4.47 -10.02
CA ALA A 110 -5.40 5.39 -10.55
C ALA A 110 -4.50 4.74 -11.62
N ASP A 111 -4.05 3.50 -11.41
CA ASP A 111 -3.25 2.75 -12.37
C ASP A 111 -4.04 2.41 -13.64
N GLU A 112 -5.32 2.03 -13.48
CA GLU A 112 -6.24 1.79 -14.59
C GLU A 112 -6.42 3.06 -15.43
N ILE A 113 -6.69 4.21 -14.80
CA ILE A 113 -6.80 5.51 -15.48
C ILE A 113 -5.48 5.87 -16.18
N ALA A 114 -4.33 5.65 -15.53
CA ALA A 114 -3.02 5.94 -16.10
C ALA A 114 -2.73 5.11 -17.36
N SER A 115 -3.26 3.88 -17.42
CA SER A 115 -3.13 2.97 -18.57
C SER A 115 -3.96 3.38 -19.80
N LEU A 116 -4.97 4.24 -19.61
CA LEU A 116 -5.85 4.68 -20.70
C LEU A 116 -5.08 5.48 -21.75
N LYS A 117 -5.32 5.14 -23.02
CA LYS A 117 -4.69 5.83 -24.16
C LYS A 117 -5.20 7.24 -24.37
N ASN A 118 -6.47 7.49 -24.07
CA ASN A 118 -7.10 8.79 -24.20
C ASN A 118 -7.76 9.13 -22.85
N ARG A 119 -7.49 10.33 -22.35
CA ARG A 119 -8.10 10.86 -21.13
C ARG A 119 -8.66 12.23 -21.41
N VAL A 120 -9.91 12.45 -21.00
CA VAL A 120 -10.59 13.75 -21.06
C VAL A 120 -10.98 14.11 -19.63
N SER A 121 -10.73 15.35 -19.22
CA SER A 121 -11.22 15.90 -17.96
C SER A 121 -11.90 17.23 -18.22
N ILE A 122 -13.04 17.45 -17.56
CA ILE A 122 -13.72 18.73 -17.53
C ILE A 122 -13.89 19.09 -16.06
N THR A 123 -13.30 20.20 -15.63
CA THR A 123 -13.33 20.64 -14.25
C THR A 123 -13.90 22.04 -14.17
N TYR A 124 -14.96 22.20 -13.38
CA TYR A 124 -15.59 23.49 -13.13
C TYR A 124 -15.40 23.88 -11.66
N ASN A 125 -14.73 25.01 -11.43
CA ASN A 125 -14.41 25.50 -10.09
C ASN A 125 -15.06 26.88 -9.88
N PRO A 126 -16.24 26.94 -9.23
CA PRO A 126 -16.83 28.20 -8.81
C PRO A 126 -16.19 28.67 -7.49
N THR A 127 -16.02 29.99 -7.34
CA THR A 127 -15.57 30.63 -6.09
C THR A 127 -16.55 31.73 -5.72
N PHE A 128 -17.15 31.61 -4.54
CA PHE A 128 -18.19 32.51 -4.04
C PHE A 128 -17.60 33.58 -3.12
N PHE A 129 -18.12 34.81 -3.19
CA PHE A 129 -17.72 35.91 -2.32
C PHE A 129 -18.93 36.49 -1.59
N GLU A 130 -18.79 36.71 -0.29
CA GLU A 130 -19.81 37.39 0.53
C GLU A 130 -19.65 38.91 0.53
N ARG A 131 -18.51 39.41 0.04
CA ARG A 131 -18.19 40.84 0.05
C ARG A 131 -19.04 41.59 -0.99
N GLU A 132 -19.70 42.65 -0.54
CA GLU A 132 -20.48 43.54 -1.40
C GLU A 132 -19.63 44.08 -2.57
N GLY A 133 -20.24 44.11 -3.76
CA GLY A 133 -19.59 44.56 -5.00
C GLY A 133 -18.59 43.58 -5.65
N LYS A 134 -18.46 42.33 -5.16
CA LYS A 134 -17.68 41.28 -5.84
C LYS A 134 -18.57 40.21 -6.47
N ASN A 135 -18.41 40.00 -7.78
CA ASN A 135 -19.02 38.87 -8.48
C ASN A 135 -18.25 37.56 -8.23
N ASN A 136 -18.96 36.43 -8.24
CA ASN A 136 -18.36 35.09 -8.16
C ASN A 136 -17.37 34.85 -9.29
N TRP A 137 -16.34 34.04 -9.03
CA TRP A 137 -15.38 33.63 -10.05
C TRP A 137 -15.71 32.23 -10.53
N ASN A 138 -15.57 32.01 -11.83
CA ASN A 138 -15.85 30.73 -12.45
C ASN A 138 -14.66 30.33 -13.30
N LEU A 139 -14.12 29.14 -13.07
CA LEU A 139 -13.02 28.58 -13.84
C LEU A 139 -13.45 27.25 -14.46
N LEU A 140 -13.48 27.19 -15.78
CA LEU A 140 -13.68 25.96 -16.55
C LEU A 140 -12.35 25.51 -17.15
N ASN A 141 -11.96 24.27 -16.85
CA ASN A 141 -10.81 23.60 -17.42
C ASN A 141 -11.29 22.43 -18.27
N VAL A 142 -10.87 22.37 -19.53
CA VAL A 142 -11.00 21.19 -20.37
C VAL A 142 -9.61 20.69 -20.68
N TYR A 143 -9.37 19.41 -20.42
CA TYR A 143 -8.09 18.77 -20.56
C TYR A 143 -8.24 17.51 -21.40
N TYR A 144 -7.32 17.31 -22.35
CA TYR A 144 -7.20 16.09 -23.12
C TYR A 144 -5.76 15.60 -23.10
N ALA A 145 -5.56 14.31 -22.84
CA ALA A 145 -4.27 13.67 -22.97
C ALA A 145 -4.34 12.40 -23.79
N ARG A 146 -3.34 12.22 -24.64
CA ARG A 146 -3.16 11.03 -25.46
C ARG A 146 -1.80 10.39 -25.19
N LEU A 147 -1.83 9.14 -24.72
CA LEU A 147 -0.65 8.30 -24.60
C LEU A 147 -0.39 7.60 -25.93
N THR A 148 0.79 7.80 -26.49
CA THR A 148 1.23 7.19 -27.76
C THR A 148 2.47 6.33 -27.53
N LYS A 149 2.87 5.57 -28.56
CA LYS A 149 4.14 4.82 -28.56
C LYS A 149 5.39 5.73 -28.51
N TYR A 150 5.27 7.01 -28.84
CA TYR A 150 6.38 7.96 -28.92
C TYR A 150 6.44 8.94 -27.75
N GLY A 151 5.48 8.89 -26.83
CA GLY A 151 5.33 9.89 -25.78
C GLY A 151 3.88 10.24 -25.49
N THR A 152 3.68 11.21 -24.60
CA THR A 152 2.36 11.71 -24.23
C THR A 152 2.17 13.11 -24.79
N ILE A 153 1.01 13.39 -25.39
CA ILE A 153 0.61 14.74 -25.83
C ILE A 153 -0.58 15.18 -25.00
N LEU A 154 -0.55 16.42 -24.52
CA LEU A 154 -1.56 16.98 -23.62
C LEU A 154 -2.01 18.33 -24.19
N GLY A 155 -3.31 18.58 -24.18
CA GLY A 155 -3.91 19.86 -24.51
C GLY A 155 -4.81 20.32 -23.38
N ARG A 156 -4.80 21.63 -23.09
CA ARG A 156 -5.65 22.22 -22.05
C ARG A 156 -6.26 23.52 -22.55
N ILE A 157 -7.54 23.72 -22.23
CA ILE A 157 -8.29 24.95 -22.44
C ILE A 157 -8.77 25.43 -21.07
N ASN A 158 -8.45 26.66 -20.71
CA ASN A 158 -8.88 27.29 -19.47
C ASN A 158 -9.72 28.52 -19.80
N TYR A 159 -10.99 28.54 -19.42
CA TYR A 159 -11.81 29.75 -19.39
C TYR A 159 -11.95 30.23 -17.95
N ALA A 160 -11.52 31.45 -17.68
CA ALA A 160 -11.68 32.10 -16.39
C ALA A 160 -12.59 33.31 -16.55
N ASN A 161 -13.64 33.38 -15.74
CA ASN A 161 -14.46 34.58 -15.56
C ASN A 161 -14.28 35.06 -14.12
N ARG A 162 -13.72 36.26 -13.96
CA ARG A 162 -13.48 36.91 -12.66
C ARG A 162 -14.14 38.27 -12.64
N SER A 163 -14.33 38.82 -11.44
CA SER A 163 -15.12 40.06 -11.24
C SER A 163 -14.67 41.26 -12.09
N TYR A 164 -13.41 41.31 -12.51
CA TYR A 164 -12.83 42.43 -13.26
C TYR A 164 -12.39 42.06 -14.68
N ALA A 165 -12.37 40.78 -15.06
CA ALA A 165 -11.90 40.32 -16.36
C ALA A 165 -12.33 38.86 -16.60
N ASP A 166 -12.57 38.51 -17.86
CA ASP A 166 -12.59 37.14 -18.32
C ASP A 166 -11.46 36.87 -19.33
N GLY A 167 -11.18 35.59 -19.57
CA GLY A 167 -10.08 35.21 -20.44
C GLY A 167 -10.08 33.73 -20.78
N LEU A 168 -9.51 33.44 -21.94
CA LEU A 168 -9.35 32.09 -22.46
C LEU A 168 -7.86 31.83 -22.69
N GLN A 169 -7.38 30.68 -22.22
CA GLN A 169 -6.00 30.25 -22.36
C GLN A 169 -5.94 28.84 -22.94
N TYR A 170 -5.00 28.63 -23.86
CA TYR A 170 -4.74 27.36 -24.51
C TYR A 170 -3.30 26.92 -24.21
N GLU A 171 -3.12 25.65 -23.89
CA GLU A 171 -1.81 25.04 -23.65
C GLU A 171 -1.70 23.73 -24.44
N LEU A 172 -0.51 23.49 -25.01
CA LEU A 172 -0.15 22.25 -25.68
C LEU A 172 1.22 21.80 -25.15
N GLU A 173 1.27 20.61 -24.56
CA GLU A 173 2.47 20.04 -23.96
C GLU A 173 2.75 18.65 -24.59
N ALA A 174 4.03 18.31 -24.73
CA ALA A 174 4.45 17.00 -25.23
C ALA A 174 5.63 16.46 -24.41
N TYR A 175 5.52 15.19 -24.02
CA TYR A 175 6.54 14.45 -23.28
C TYR A 175 7.02 13.26 -24.11
N PRO A 176 8.04 13.44 -24.98
CA PRO A 176 8.55 12.37 -25.83
C PRO A 176 9.23 11.27 -25.01
N LYS A 177 9.06 10.02 -25.45
CA LYS A 177 9.80 8.85 -24.93
C LYS A 177 11.02 8.61 -25.82
N HIS A 178 12.21 8.80 -25.27
CA HIS A 178 13.45 8.40 -25.92
C HIS A 178 13.74 6.93 -25.58
N LYS A 179 14.17 6.13 -26.58
CA LYS A 179 14.76 4.82 -26.29
C LYS A 179 16.10 5.06 -25.58
N THR A 180 16.17 4.75 -24.29
CA THR A 180 17.47 4.58 -23.63
C THR A 180 18.11 3.32 -24.19
N ASN A 181 19.07 3.51 -25.11
CA ASN A 181 19.99 2.44 -25.49
C ASN A 181 21.06 2.38 -24.38
N ASN A 182 20.77 1.69 -23.28
CA ASN A 182 21.74 1.48 -22.21
C ASN A 182 22.72 0.38 -22.63
N TYR A 183 23.81 0.79 -23.29
CA TYR A 183 25.09 0.11 -23.15
C TYR A 183 26.01 1.05 -22.38
N TRP A 184 26.18 0.81 -21.09
CA TRP A 184 27.46 0.98 -20.40
C TRP A 184 27.54 -0.07 -19.30
N VAL A 185 28.66 -0.80 -19.37
CA VAL A 185 29.11 -1.95 -18.59
C VAL A 185 29.26 -1.61 -17.10
#